data_AF-A0AAU7AYD6-F1
#
_entry.id   AF-A0AAU7AYD6-F1
#
_cell.length_a   1.000
_cell.length_b   1.000
_cell.length_c   1.000
_cell.angle_alpha   90.00
_cell.angle_beta   90.00
_cell.angle_gamma   90.00
#
_symmetry.space_group_name_H-M   'P 1'
#
loop_
_entity.id
_entity.type
_entity.pdbx_description
1 polymer ?
#
loop_
_entity_poly.entity_id
_entity_poly.type
_entity_poly.pdbx_seq_one_letter_code
_entity_poly.pdbx_strand_id
1 'polypeptide(L)'
;MRVPRDAEIPAPPFPANLPWVNVAPLRMDKQRGRPVLVEFWDFLRVPSLRTLPYMKAWHERYSAVGGPTGGLRVISVHCGGHEASQDEAAIREAVSRLGIEHPVLIDSEFELWQQYANPGWPARYLFGPDQTLVDAQHGEGGYLETEGTIRELLGDDGDDVGLLREEDDPDALIVIPTADVEGAYSGPYEAGGVWGVFAGAGTVTTNGMSMELTAPGAFNLIWHQHHTAGVLELELGPGVECLATCFTPGLAPVGAEPDA
;
A
#
# COMPACT_ATOMS: atom_id res chain seq x y z
N MET A 1 -8.64 -7.08 10.94
CA MET A 1 -9.79 -7.79 11.58
C MET A 1 -9.48 -9.28 11.59
N ARG A 2 -9.45 -9.91 12.77
CA ARG A 2 -9.20 -11.35 12.86
C ARG A 2 -10.42 -12.11 12.32
N VAL A 3 -10.22 -12.88 11.26
CA VAL A 3 -11.27 -13.73 10.68
C VAL A 3 -11.59 -14.83 11.69
N PRO A 4 -12.88 -15.13 11.98
CA PRO A 4 -13.24 -16.22 12.88
C PRO A 4 -12.58 -17.52 12.44
N ARG A 5 -11.98 -18.25 13.38
CA ARG A 5 -11.20 -19.47 13.08
C ARG A 5 -12.04 -20.61 12.48
N ASP A 6 -13.35 -20.54 12.62
CA ASP A 6 -14.35 -21.46 12.08
C ASP A 6 -14.95 -20.99 10.75
N ALA A 7 -14.57 -19.81 10.25
CA ALA A 7 -15.00 -19.32 8.95
C ALA A 7 -14.19 -19.98 7.83
N GLU A 8 -14.82 -20.90 7.10
CA GLU A 8 -14.26 -21.47 5.87
C GLU A 8 -14.51 -20.51 4.70
N ILE A 9 -13.75 -19.42 4.62
CA ILE A 9 -13.81 -18.46 3.51
C ILE A 9 -12.70 -18.82 2.51
N PRO A 10 -13.00 -19.51 1.39
CA PRO A 10 -12.00 -19.89 0.42
C PRO A 10 -11.52 -18.69 -0.39
N ALA A 11 -10.27 -18.71 -0.81
CA ALA A 11 -9.74 -17.74 -1.75
C ALA A 11 -10.49 -17.75 -3.09
N PRO A 12 -10.97 -16.60 -3.58
CA PRO A 12 -11.48 -16.50 -4.93
C PRO A 12 -10.42 -16.89 -5.98
N PRO A 13 -10.82 -17.50 -7.11
CA PRO A 13 -9.89 -17.80 -8.18
C PRO A 13 -9.41 -16.51 -8.86
N PHE A 14 -8.15 -16.45 -9.28
CA PHE A 14 -7.69 -15.37 -10.15
C PHE A 14 -8.36 -15.47 -11.54
N PRO A 15 -8.93 -14.39 -12.07
CA PRO A 15 -9.48 -14.35 -13.42
C PRO A 15 -8.41 -14.69 -14.46
N ALA A 16 -8.76 -15.51 -15.45
CA ALA A 16 -7.81 -16.05 -16.42
C ALA A 16 -7.37 -15.03 -17.49
N ASN A 17 -8.16 -13.97 -17.67
CA ASN A 17 -8.02 -12.92 -18.69
C ASN A 17 -7.24 -11.70 -18.20
N LEU A 18 -6.98 -11.58 -16.89
CA LEU A 18 -6.34 -10.38 -16.35
C LEU A 18 -4.81 -10.41 -16.55
N PRO A 19 -4.20 -9.25 -16.91
CA PRO A 19 -2.77 -9.17 -17.12
C PRO A 19 -1.98 -9.26 -15.82
N TRP A 20 -0.77 -9.83 -15.92
CA TRP A 20 0.19 -9.92 -14.83
C TRP A 20 1.48 -9.16 -15.16
N VAL A 21 2.14 -8.70 -14.10
CA VAL A 21 3.50 -8.13 -14.12
C VAL A 21 4.40 -8.98 -13.23
N ASN A 22 5.69 -9.06 -13.59
CA ASN A 22 6.75 -9.85 -12.93
C ASN A 22 6.60 -11.38 -13.01
N VAL A 23 5.55 -11.90 -13.67
CA VAL A 23 5.23 -13.33 -13.68
C VAL A 23 4.23 -13.67 -14.78
N ALA A 24 4.27 -14.90 -15.28
CA ALA A 24 3.22 -15.46 -16.15
C ALA A 24 1.93 -15.70 -15.35
N PRO A 25 0.74 -15.68 -15.98
CA PRO A 25 -0.53 -15.75 -15.25
C PRO A 25 -0.59 -16.81 -14.16
N LEU A 26 -0.80 -16.37 -12.91
CA LEU A 26 -0.94 -17.26 -11.77
C LEU A 26 -2.35 -17.79 -11.68
N ARG A 27 -2.47 -18.97 -11.08
CA ARG A 27 -3.77 -19.54 -10.70
C ARG A 27 -3.77 -19.78 -9.20
N MET A 28 -4.87 -19.37 -8.55
CA MET A 28 -4.99 -19.52 -7.11
C MET A 28 -4.92 -21.00 -6.73
N ASP A 29 -5.64 -21.91 -7.42
CA ASP A 29 -5.61 -23.37 -7.16
C ASP A 29 -4.22 -24.02 -7.20
N LYS A 30 -3.26 -23.43 -7.93
CA LYS A 30 -1.86 -23.88 -8.00
C LYS A 30 -0.97 -23.36 -6.89
N GLN A 31 -1.48 -22.48 -6.03
CA GLN A 31 -0.79 -22.01 -4.82
C GLN A 31 -1.11 -22.87 -3.58
N ARG A 32 -1.87 -23.96 -3.69
CA ARG A 32 -2.11 -24.87 -2.55
C ARG A 32 -0.79 -25.39 -1.99
N GLY A 33 -0.70 -25.46 -0.67
CA GLY A 33 0.48 -25.89 0.08
C GLY A 33 1.32 -24.73 0.62
N ARG A 34 1.15 -23.49 0.16
CA ARG A 34 1.84 -22.32 0.70
C ARG A 34 0.88 -21.20 1.09
N PRO A 35 1.27 -20.31 2.03
CA PRO A 35 0.51 -19.10 2.31
C PRO A 35 0.53 -18.14 1.13
N VAL A 36 -0.58 -17.41 0.94
CA VAL A 36 -0.73 -16.39 -0.11
C VAL A 36 -1.24 -15.09 0.51
N LEU A 37 -0.45 -14.03 0.44
CA LEU A 37 -0.84 -12.68 0.83
C LEU A 37 -1.26 -11.90 -0.42
N VAL A 38 -2.49 -11.42 -0.44
CA VAL A 38 -3.06 -10.60 -1.51
C VAL A 38 -3.32 -9.19 -0.97
N GLU A 39 -2.82 -8.16 -1.63
CA GLU A 39 -3.11 -6.76 -1.31
C GLU A 39 -3.77 -6.05 -2.50
N PHE A 40 -4.90 -5.39 -2.28
CA PHE A 40 -5.47 -4.43 -3.23
C PHE A 40 -4.85 -3.06 -3.02
N TRP A 41 -4.32 -2.46 -4.09
CA TRP A 41 -3.60 -1.19 -4.04
C TRP A 41 -3.86 -0.34 -5.30
N ASP A 42 -3.52 0.94 -5.22
CA ASP A 42 -3.48 1.89 -6.33
C ASP A 42 -2.26 2.80 -6.15
N PHE A 43 -1.43 2.98 -7.19
CA PHE A 43 -0.23 3.81 -7.10
C PHE A 43 -0.52 5.32 -6.94
N LEU A 44 -1.77 5.76 -7.12
CA LEU A 44 -2.22 7.12 -6.82
C LEU A 44 -2.79 7.29 -5.39
N ARG A 45 -2.84 6.23 -4.59
CA ARG A 45 -3.33 6.28 -3.19
C ARG A 45 -2.15 6.33 -2.22
N VAL A 46 -2.05 7.43 -1.47
CA VAL A 46 -0.98 7.62 -0.47
C VAL A 46 -0.94 6.49 0.58
N PRO A 47 -2.07 6.03 1.15
CA PRO A 47 -2.06 4.89 2.08
C PRO A 47 -1.53 3.60 1.44
N SER A 48 -1.78 3.35 0.15
CA SER A 48 -1.22 2.19 -0.56
C SER A 48 0.30 2.29 -0.68
N LEU A 49 0.84 3.46 -1.03
CA LEU A 49 2.29 3.65 -1.10
C LEU A 49 2.97 3.57 0.27
N ARG A 50 2.25 3.96 1.32
CA ARG A 50 2.67 3.86 2.72
C ARG A 50 2.72 2.41 3.22
N THR A 51 1.83 1.56 2.75
CA THR A 51 1.83 0.11 3.04
C THR A 51 2.84 -0.68 2.21
N LEU A 52 3.14 -0.24 0.98
CA LEU A 52 3.99 -0.95 0.02
C LEU A 52 5.36 -1.43 0.58
N PRO A 53 6.09 -0.67 1.42
CA PRO A 53 7.36 -1.13 1.99
C PRO A 53 7.25 -2.46 2.74
N TYR A 54 6.15 -2.69 3.47
CA TYR A 54 5.92 -3.96 4.17
C TYR A 54 5.69 -5.12 3.21
N MET A 55 4.92 -4.90 2.15
CA MET A 55 4.68 -5.92 1.12
C MET A 55 6.00 -6.36 0.46
N LYS A 56 6.88 -5.41 0.17
CA LYS A 56 8.22 -5.67 -0.38
C LYS A 56 9.10 -6.42 0.62
N ALA A 57 9.15 -5.96 1.87
CA ALA A 57 9.97 -6.59 2.91
C ALA A 57 9.50 -8.03 3.21
N TRP A 58 8.19 -8.28 3.31
CA TRP A 58 7.66 -9.62 3.50
C TRP A 58 7.90 -10.52 2.28
N HIS A 59 7.83 -9.98 1.06
CA HIS A 59 8.21 -10.74 -0.13
C HIS A 59 9.68 -11.18 -0.07
N GLU A 60 10.59 -10.24 0.19
CA GLU A 60 12.03 -10.51 0.27
C GLU A 60 12.33 -11.53 1.38
N ARG A 61 11.79 -11.31 2.58
CA ARG A 61 12.08 -12.12 3.76
C ARG A 61 11.48 -13.52 3.69
N TYR A 62 10.23 -13.65 3.21
CA TYR A 62 9.45 -14.88 3.40
C TYR A 62 9.21 -15.70 2.14
N SER A 63 9.52 -15.20 0.94
CA SER A 63 9.26 -15.94 -0.32
C SER A 63 10.02 -17.26 -0.43
N ALA A 64 11.22 -17.32 0.17
CA ALA A 64 12.08 -18.51 0.20
C ALA A 64 11.99 -19.29 1.52
N VAL A 65 11.22 -18.80 2.50
CA VAL A 65 11.09 -19.42 3.82
C VAL A 65 10.08 -20.56 3.75
N GLY A 66 10.55 -21.79 3.89
CA GLY A 66 9.69 -22.97 3.82
C GLY A 66 10.33 -24.07 2.98
N GLY A 67 10.19 -25.32 3.43
CA GLY A 67 10.77 -26.49 2.77
C GLY A 67 10.00 -26.88 1.49
N PRO A 68 9.63 -28.16 1.31
CA PRO A 68 9.10 -28.67 0.03
C PRO A 68 7.78 -28.03 -0.44
N THR A 69 7.07 -27.29 0.42
CA THR A 69 5.83 -26.59 0.11
C THR A 69 6.03 -25.16 -0.45
N GLY A 70 7.24 -24.61 -0.31
CA GLY A 70 7.62 -23.25 -0.71
C GLY A 70 7.18 -22.17 0.29
N GLY A 71 7.79 -20.99 0.22
CA GLY A 71 7.47 -19.87 1.10
C GLY A 71 6.30 -18.99 0.67
N LEU A 72 6.17 -17.85 1.35
CA LEU A 72 5.05 -16.91 1.17
C LEU A 72 4.94 -16.45 -0.29
N ARG A 73 3.73 -16.53 -0.84
CA ARG A 73 3.40 -15.87 -2.10
C ARG A 73 2.78 -14.51 -1.81
N VAL A 74 3.53 -13.44 -2.04
CA VAL A 74 3.00 -12.07 -2.03
C VAL A 74 2.47 -11.71 -3.42
N ILE A 75 1.27 -11.15 -3.49
CA ILE A 75 0.61 -10.67 -4.71
C ILE A 75 -0.02 -9.31 -4.41
N SER A 76 0.26 -8.31 -5.23
CA SER A 76 -0.48 -7.05 -5.21
C SER A 76 -1.45 -7.00 -6.39
N VAL A 77 -2.70 -6.65 -6.17
CA VAL A 77 -3.76 -6.48 -7.15
C VAL A 77 -3.98 -4.99 -7.35
N HIS A 78 -3.53 -4.47 -8.49
CA HIS A 78 -3.68 -3.06 -8.81
C HIS A 78 -5.11 -2.81 -9.33
N CYS A 79 -5.85 -1.94 -8.64
CA CYS A 79 -7.17 -1.47 -9.07
C CYS A 79 -7.14 0.06 -9.10
N GLY A 80 -7.28 0.66 -10.29
CA GLY A 80 -7.15 2.11 -10.47
C GLY A 80 -8.43 2.87 -10.10
N GLY A 81 -8.38 3.65 -9.02
CA GLY A 81 -9.47 4.51 -8.56
C GLY A 81 -9.58 5.85 -9.30
N HIS A 82 -8.57 6.22 -10.10
CA HIS A 82 -8.57 7.38 -10.98
C HIS A 82 -8.30 6.94 -12.43
N GLU A 83 -8.78 7.70 -13.42
CA GLU A 83 -8.53 7.41 -14.84
C GLU A 83 -7.02 7.27 -15.14
N ALA A 84 -6.20 8.13 -14.53
CA ALA A 84 -4.74 8.11 -14.67
C ALA A 84 -4.06 6.86 -14.08
N SER A 85 -4.76 6.06 -13.26
CA SER A 85 -4.26 4.77 -12.73
C SER A 85 -4.91 3.54 -13.35
N GLN A 86 -5.67 3.67 -14.45
CA GLN A 86 -6.31 2.53 -15.12
C GLN A 86 -5.53 1.98 -16.32
N ASP A 87 -4.66 2.81 -16.92
CA ASP A 87 -3.86 2.43 -18.08
C ASP A 87 -2.78 1.40 -17.73
N GLU A 88 -2.73 0.29 -18.47
CA GLU A 88 -1.81 -0.82 -18.21
C GLU A 88 -0.33 -0.40 -18.31
N ALA A 89 0.02 0.49 -19.26
CA ALA A 89 1.40 0.93 -19.43
C ALA A 89 1.85 1.80 -18.25
N ALA A 90 1.00 2.72 -17.79
CA ALA A 90 1.24 3.50 -16.58
C ALA A 90 1.39 2.63 -15.33
N ILE A 91 0.55 1.59 -15.19
CA ILE A 91 0.67 0.62 -14.08
C ILE A 91 2.01 -0.12 -14.13
N ARG A 92 2.42 -0.62 -15.30
CA ARG A 92 3.72 -1.30 -15.48
C ARG A 92 4.90 -0.38 -15.17
N GLU A 93 4.83 0.88 -15.58
CA GLU A 93 5.83 1.89 -15.24
C GLU A 93 5.86 2.14 -13.73
N ALA A 94 4.71 2.29 -13.08
CA ALA A 94 4.63 2.49 -11.63
C ALA A 94 5.20 1.30 -10.86
N VAL A 95 4.88 0.05 -11.25
CA VAL A 95 5.46 -1.18 -10.68
C VAL A 95 6.98 -1.15 -10.77
N SER A 96 7.54 -0.76 -11.92
CA SER A 96 8.99 -0.65 -12.10
C SER A 96 9.59 0.49 -11.27
N ARG A 97 8.99 1.69 -11.30
CA ARG A 97 9.47 2.89 -10.60
C ARG A 97 9.47 2.71 -9.07
N LEU A 98 8.47 2.01 -8.54
CA LEU A 98 8.35 1.71 -7.11
C LEU A 98 9.19 0.50 -6.67
N GLY A 99 9.87 -0.17 -7.62
CA GLY A 99 10.72 -1.33 -7.36
C GLY A 99 9.95 -2.49 -6.76
N ILE A 100 8.77 -2.78 -7.32
CA ILE A 100 7.94 -3.92 -6.90
C ILE A 100 8.42 -5.15 -7.66
N GLU A 101 8.95 -6.14 -6.92
CA GLU A 101 9.49 -7.37 -7.51
C GLU A 101 8.51 -8.55 -7.43
N HIS A 102 7.59 -8.52 -6.47
CA HIS A 102 6.58 -9.56 -6.34
C HIS A 102 5.54 -9.50 -7.48
N PRO A 103 4.79 -10.60 -7.70
CA PRO A 103 3.66 -10.63 -8.61
C PRO A 103 2.68 -9.46 -8.46
N VAL A 104 2.33 -8.83 -9.59
CA VAL A 104 1.25 -7.84 -9.66
C VAL A 104 0.19 -8.29 -10.64
N LEU A 105 -1.05 -8.36 -10.20
CA LEU A 105 -2.24 -8.55 -11.04
C LEU A 105 -2.84 -7.18 -11.36
N ILE A 106 -3.20 -6.94 -12.61
CA ILE A 106 -3.86 -5.70 -13.04
C ILE A 106 -5.36 -5.98 -13.17
N ASP A 107 -6.16 -5.34 -12.32
CA ASP A 107 -7.62 -5.51 -12.24
C ASP A 107 -8.34 -4.17 -12.48
N SER A 108 -8.10 -3.59 -13.66
CA SER A 108 -8.63 -2.26 -14.03
C SER A 108 -10.16 -2.18 -14.06
N GLU A 109 -10.84 -3.32 -14.27
CA GLU A 109 -12.31 -3.41 -14.32
C GLU A 109 -12.94 -3.93 -13.00
N PHE A 110 -12.14 -4.01 -11.92
CA PHE A 110 -12.60 -4.42 -10.59
C PHE A 110 -13.26 -5.82 -10.56
N GLU A 111 -12.81 -6.75 -11.41
CA GLU A 111 -13.38 -8.10 -11.51
C GLU A 111 -13.03 -8.92 -10.26
N LEU A 112 -11.75 -8.94 -9.87
CA LEU A 112 -11.31 -9.66 -8.67
C LEU A 112 -11.71 -8.89 -7.41
N TRP A 113 -11.65 -7.55 -7.45
CA TRP A 113 -12.13 -6.68 -6.39
C TRP A 113 -13.55 -7.05 -5.93
N GLN A 114 -14.48 -7.21 -6.88
CA GLN A 114 -15.87 -7.58 -6.59
C GLN A 114 -15.98 -8.98 -6.00
N GLN A 115 -15.18 -9.94 -6.46
CA GLN A 115 -15.17 -11.31 -5.91
C GLN A 115 -14.70 -11.34 -4.45
N TYR A 116 -13.81 -10.43 -4.06
CA TYR A 116 -13.36 -10.26 -2.67
C TYR A 116 -14.34 -9.44 -1.82
N ALA A 117 -15.35 -8.82 -2.42
CA ALA A 117 -16.17 -7.77 -1.79
C ALA A 117 -15.29 -6.70 -1.11
N ASN A 118 -14.19 -6.32 -1.78
CA ASN A 118 -13.17 -5.45 -1.21
C ASN A 118 -13.72 -4.04 -0.92
N PRO A 119 -13.55 -3.48 0.30
CA PRO A 119 -14.17 -2.21 0.66
C PRO A 119 -13.35 -0.97 0.27
N GLY A 120 -12.06 -1.11 -0.06
CA GLY A 120 -11.21 0.04 -0.31
C GLY A 120 -9.72 -0.30 -0.43
N TRP A 121 -8.89 0.76 -0.43
CA TRP A 121 -7.44 0.67 -0.52
C TRP A 121 -6.74 1.26 0.71
N PRO A 122 -5.57 0.72 1.11
CA PRO A 122 -5.14 -0.64 0.80
C PRO A 122 -6.06 -1.65 1.51
N ALA A 123 -6.08 -2.88 1.03
CA ALA A 123 -6.73 -3.97 1.74
C ALA A 123 -5.96 -5.26 1.52
N ARG A 124 -5.66 -5.99 2.60
CA ARG A 124 -4.84 -7.19 2.60
C ARG A 124 -5.62 -8.39 3.08
N TYR A 125 -5.36 -9.53 2.44
CA TYR A 125 -5.98 -10.82 2.71
C TYR A 125 -4.91 -11.89 2.71
N LEU A 126 -4.73 -12.58 3.82
CA LEU A 126 -3.80 -13.68 3.96
C LEU A 126 -4.57 -15.00 3.94
N PHE A 127 -4.20 -15.87 3.00
CA PHE A 127 -4.73 -17.21 2.87
C PHE A 127 -3.71 -18.23 3.34
N GLY A 128 -4.16 -19.22 4.09
CA GLY A 128 -3.35 -20.35 4.52
C GLY A 128 -2.99 -21.31 3.37
N PRO A 129 -2.15 -22.33 3.64
CA PRO A 129 -1.79 -23.39 2.68
C PRO A 129 -2.98 -24.14 2.07
N ASP A 130 -4.11 -24.20 2.77
CA ASP A 130 -5.36 -24.81 2.34
C ASP A 130 -6.25 -23.86 1.51
N GLN A 131 -5.82 -22.60 1.35
CA GLN A 131 -6.51 -21.49 0.68
C GLN A 131 -7.72 -20.94 1.42
N THR A 132 -7.76 -21.10 2.73
CA THR A 132 -8.75 -20.47 3.59
C THR A 132 -8.22 -19.14 4.10
N LEU A 133 -9.06 -18.11 4.16
CA LEU A 133 -8.70 -16.80 4.70
C LEU A 133 -8.42 -16.91 6.21
N VAL A 134 -7.24 -16.43 6.64
CA VAL A 134 -6.81 -16.50 8.05
C VAL A 134 -6.55 -15.13 8.68
N ASP A 135 -6.22 -14.13 7.86
CA ASP A 135 -6.09 -12.74 8.29
C ASP A 135 -6.61 -11.80 7.20
N ALA A 136 -7.21 -10.68 7.62
CA ALA A 136 -7.66 -9.63 6.72
C ALA A 136 -7.50 -8.26 7.37
N GLN A 137 -6.94 -7.30 6.64
CA GLN A 137 -6.73 -5.94 7.10
C GLN A 137 -7.26 -4.95 6.06
N HIS A 138 -8.09 -4.01 6.49
CA HIS A 138 -8.59 -2.93 5.64
C HIS A 138 -7.97 -1.62 6.10
N GLY A 139 -7.43 -0.85 5.16
CA GLY A 139 -6.67 0.37 5.44
C GLY A 139 -5.23 0.10 5.91
N GLU A 140 -4.52 1.19 6.17
CA GLU A 140 -3.14 1.19 6.69
C GLU A 140 -3.08 0.58 8.10
N GLY A 141 -1.93 0.00 8.48
CA GLY A 141 -1.71 -0.58 9.82
C GLY A 141 -1.78 -2.11 9.88
N GLY A 142 -1.84 -2.67 11.09
CA GLY A 142 -1.96 -4.12 11.32
C GLY A 142 -0.76 -4.95 10.87
N TYR A 143 0.42 -4.34 10.80
CA TYR A 143 1.61 -4.96 10.19
C TYR A 143 2.17 -6.09 11.06
N LEU A 144 2.28 -5.87 12.37
CA LEU A 144 2.78 -6.87 13.32
C LEU A 144 1.87 -8.11 13.37
N GLU A 145 0.56 -7.90 13.36
CA GLU A 145 -0.43 -8.99 13.39
C GLU A 145 -0.40 -9.81 12.08
N THR A 146 -0.36 -9.14 10.93
CA THR A 146 -0.24 -9.81 9.63
C THR A 146 1.08 -10.59 9.54
N GLU A 147 2.21 -9.99 9.94
CA GLU A 147 3.52 -10.65 9.93
C GLU A 147 3.59 -11.83 10.89
N GLY A 148 3.07 -11.67 12.12
CA GLY A 148 2.95 -12.77 13.07
C GLY A 148 2.19 -13.96 12.49
N THR A 149 1.08 -13.69 11.80
CA THR A 149 0.30 -14.76 11.13
C THR A 149 1.08 -15.39 9.97
N ILE A 150 1.81 -14.61 9.18
CA ILE A 150 2.70 -15.14 8.12
C ILE A 150 3.73 -16.11 8.72
N ARG A 151 4.39 -15.70 9.81
CA ARG A 151 5.42 -16.50 10.48
C ARG A 151 4.84 -17.77 11.08
N GLU A 152 3.67 -17.70 11.72
CA GLU A 152 2.94 -18.87 12.24
C GLU A 152 2.66 -19.90 11.13
N LEU A 153 2.18 -19.45 9.97
CA LEU A 153 1.88 -20.34 8.84
C LEU A 153 3.14 -20.97 8.22
N LEU A 154 4.27 -20.28 8.28
CA LEU A 154 5.54 -20.74 7.75
C LEU A 154 6.36 -21.57 8.76
N GLY A 155 5.99 -21.53 10.04
CA GLY A 155 6.81 -22.08 11.13
C GLY A 155 8.18 -21.38 11.24
N ASP A 156 8.20 -20.05 11.04
CA ASP A 156 9.43 -19.24 11.04
C ASP A 156 9.71 -18.62 12.42
N ASP A 157 10.71 -19.19 13.10
CA ASP A 157 11.17 -18.76 14.43
C ASP A 157 12.30 -17.70 14.36
N GLY A 158 12.64 -17.20 13.17
CA GLY A 158 13.69 -16.21 12.97
C GLY A 158 13.29 -14.79 13.40
N ASP A 159 14.11 -13.80 13.09
CA ASP A 159 13.76 -12.39 13.32
C ASP A 159 12.66 -11.97 12.32
N ASP A 160 11.70 -11.16 12.79
CA ASP A 160 10.71 -10.50 11.93
C ASP A 160 11.31 -9.30 11.20
N VAL A 161 10.59 -8.79 10.20
CA VAL A 161 10.84 -7.48 9.61
C VAL A 161 10.56 -6.38 10.64
N GLY A 162 9.48 -6.54 11.42
CA GLY A 162 9.05 -5.56 12.41
C GLY A 162 8.46 -4.30 11.76
N LEU A 163 8.35 -3.24 12.55
CA LEU A 163 7.82 -1.95 12.08
C LEU A 163 8.87 -1.20 11.26
N LEU A 164 8.47 -0.78 10.06
CA LEU A 164 9.31 0.00 9.15
C LEU A 164 9.22 1.50 9.40
N ARG A 165 8.20 1.94 10.15
CA ARG A 165 7.97 3.36 10.49
C ARG A 165 7.54 3.47 11.94
N GLU A 166 8.04 4.49 12.62
CA GLU A 166 7.73 4.73 14.03
C GLU A 166 6.23 5.04 14.21
N GLU A 167 5.59 5.70 13.24
CA GLU A 167 4.16 5.98 13.28
C GLU A 167 3.25 4.76 13.10
N ASP A 168 3.81 3.58 12.78
CA ASP A 168 3.04 2.34 12.68
C ASP A 168 2.96 1.58 14.01
N ASP A 169 3.66 2.06 15.04
CA ASP A 169 3.59 1.49 16.39
C ASP A 169 2.20 1.72 16.97
N PRO A 170 1.48 0.68 17.44
CA PRO A 170 0.17 0.85 18.07
C PRO A 170 0.21 1.74 19.32
N ASP A 171 1.37 1.89 19.96
CA ASP A 171 1.58 2.77 21.10
C ASP A 171 2.09 4.16 20.69
N ALA A 172 2.31 4.42 19.39
CA ALA A 172 2.68 5.74 18.91
C ALA A 172 1.54 6.75 19.15
N LEU A 173 1.89 7.86 19.80
CA LEU A 173 0.99 9.01 19.86
C LEU A 173 1.00 9.69 18.51
N ILE A 174 -0.14 9.65 17.82
CA ILE A 174 -0.34 10.27 16.52
C ILE A 174 -1.35 11.40 16.66
N VAL A 175 -1.03 12.54 16.05
CA VAL A 175 -1.96 13.67 15.97
C VAL A 175 -2.72 13.61 14.66
N ILE A 176 -4.02 13.94 14.70
CA ILE A 176 -4.85 13.99 13.49
C ILE A 176 -4.28 15.07 12.56
N PRO A 177 -3.89 14.71 11.33
CA PRO A 177 -3.40 15.70 10.37
C PRO A 177 -4.54 16.56 9.83
N THR A 178 -4.17 17.62 9.12
CA THR A 178 -5.11 18.38 8.26
C THR A 178 -5.85 17.40 7.35
N ALA A 179 -7.14 17.65 7.09
CA ALA A 179 -7.89 16.80 6.17
C ALA A 179 -7.34 16.92 4.74
N ASP A 180 -7.35 15.81 4.01
CA ASP A 180 -7.00 15.79 2.59
C ASP A 180 -7.87 16.78 1.80
N VAL A 181 -7.24 17.42 0.81
CA VAL A 181 -7.89 18.40 -0.07
C VAL A 181 -7.93 17.82 -1.49
N GLU A 182 -9.11 17.85 -2.12
CA GLU A 182 -9.24 17.54 -3.54
C GLU A 182 -8.54 18.63 -4.36
N GLY A 183 -7.69 18.21 -5.30
CA GLY A 183 -6.90 19.11 -6.12
C GLY A 183 -5.64 19.67 -5.44
N ALA A 184 -5.06 20.69 -6.09
CA ALA A 184 -3.91 21.41 -5.56
C ALA A 184 -4.29 22.29 -4.37
N TYR A 185 -3.49 22.26 -3.31
CA TYR A 185 -3.65 23.10 -2.13
C TYR A 185 -2.41 23.96 -1.90
N SER A 186 -2.63 25.19 -1.42
CA SER A 186 -1.59 26.05 -0.85
C SER A 186 -2.18 26.81 0.33
N GLY A 187 -1.50 26.77 1.46
CA GLY A 187 -2.02 27.29 2.71
C GLY A 187 -1.44 26.60 3.94
N PRO A 188 -1.92 26.95 5.15
CA PRO A 188 -1.48 26.33 6.38
C PRO A 188 -1.87 24.84 6.43
N TYR A 189 -1.03 24.03 7.05
CA TYR A 189 -1.34 22.62 7.33
C TYR A 189 -0.71 22.20 8.65
N GLU A 190 -1.17 21.08 9.17
CA GLU A 190 -0.54 20.34 10.25
C GLU A 190 -0.46 18.86 9.86
N ALA A 191 0.76 18.31 9.79
CA ALA A 191 0.98 16.93 9.37
C ALA A 191 2.39 16.42 9.73
N GLY A 192 2.60 15.10 9.64
CA GLY A 192 3.92 14.49 9.52
C GLY A 192 4.40 14.38 8.08
N GLY A 193 3.49 14.44 7.11
CA GLY A 193 3.87 14.48 5.70
C GLY A 193 2.82 15.14 4.83
N VAL A 194 3.28 15.78 3.76
CA VAL A 194 2.44 16.37 2.71
C VAL A 194 2.74 15.61 1.43
N TRP A 195 1.69 15.09 0.80
CA TRP A 195 1.77 14.33 -0.43
C TRP A 195 0.96 15.01 -1.52
N GLY A 196 1.50 14.98 -2.74
CA GLY A 196 0.76 15.38 -3.94
C GLY A 196 0.43 14.15 -4.77
N VAL A 197 -0.85 14.01 -5.15
CA VAL A 197 -1.33 12.98 -6.07
C VAL A 197 -1.46 13.64 -7.44
N PHE A 198 -0.62 13.25 -8.39
CA PHE A 198 -0.54 13.91 -9.69
C PHE A 198 -0.89 12.97 -10.84
N ALA A 199 -1.62 13.52 -11.80
CA ALA A 199 -1.76 13.00 -13.15
C ALA A 199 -0.89 13.80 -14.13
N GLY A 200 -0.50 13.13 -15.21
CA GLY A 200 0.37 13.70 -16.25
C GLY A 200 1.86 13.69 -15.90
N ALA A 201 2.61 14.52 -16.61
CA ALA A 201 4.07 14.65 -16.51
C ALA A 201 4.46 16.12 -16.70
N GLY A 202 5.49 16.56 -16.01
CA GLY A 202 5.92 17.96 -16.01
C GLY A 202 6.68 18.31 -14.73
N THR A 203 6.61 19.56 -14.30
CA THR A 203 7.33 20.03 -13.09
C THR A 203 6.33 20.39 -12.00
N VAL A 204 6.64 20.04 -10.76
CA VAL A 204 5.93 20.50 -9.57
C VAL A 204 6.92 21.23 -8.67
N THR A 205 6.54 22.40 -8.16
CA THR A 205 7.35 23.18 -7.23
C THR A 205 6.64 23.28 -5.89
N THR A 206 7.33 22.84 -4.84
CA THR A 206 6.85 22.86 -3.46
C THR A 206 7.77 23.73 -2.62
N ASN A 207 7.25 24.82 -2.03
CA ASN A 207 8.02 25.76 -1.20
C ASN A 207 9.35 26.20 -1.85
N GLY A 208 9.30 26.46 -3.18
CA GLY A 208 10.46 26.86 -3.98
C GLY A 208 11.38 25.71 -4.45
N MET A 209 11.14 24.47 -4.02
CA MET A 209 11.89 23.29 -4.49
C MET A 209 11.14 22.60 -5.62
N SER A 210 11.78 22.43 -6.77
CA SER A 210 11.15 21.81 -7.94
C SER A 210 11.52 20.33 -8.07
N MET A 211 10.53 19.52 -8.47
CA MET A 211 10.68 18.12 -8.83
C MET A 211 10.10 17.87 -10.23
N GLU A 212 10.72 16.97 -10.98
CA GLU A 212 10.21 16.52 -12.27
C GLU A 212 9.35 15.27 -12.09
N LEU A 213 8.14 15.30 -12.64
CA LEU A 213 7.22 14.18 -12.72
C LEU A 213 7.33 13.58 -14.12
N THR A 214 7.75 12.33 -14.21
CA THR A 214 7.85 11.61 -15.49
C THR A 214 6.56 10.87 -15.85
N ALA A 215 5.68 10.64 -14.87
CA ALA A 215 4.42 9.92 -15.03
C ALA A 215 3.51 10.14 -13.80
N PRO A 216 2.21 9.75 -13.90
CA PRO A 216 1.27 9.82 -12.78
C PRO A 216 1.75 9.06 -11.55
N GLY A 217 1.45 9.58 -10.36
CA GLY A 217 1.84 8.97 -9.09
C GLY A 217 1.47 9.83 -7.88
N ALA A 218 1.50 9.24 -6.69
CA ALA A 218 1.53 10.00 -5.45
C ALA A 218 2.98 10.16 -4.95
N PHE A 219 3.34 11.38 -4.58
CA PHE A 219 4.71 11.75 -4.23
C PHE A 219 4.75 12.49 -2.91
N ASN A 220 5.71 12.15 -2.05
CA ASN A 220 5.97 12.89 -0.82
C ASN A 220 6.65 14.23 -1.18
N LEU A 221 5.98 15.34 -0.84
CA LEU A 221 6.44 16.69 -1.13
C LEU A 221 7.19 17.29 0.06
N ILE A 222 6.71 17.02 1.27
CA ILE A 222 7.29 17.49 2.53
C ILE A 222 7.16 16.37 3.56
N TRP A 223 8.23 16.14 4.33
CA TRP A 223 8.22 15.19 5.43
C TRP A 223 8.75 15.82 6.71
N HIS A 224 8.09 15.49 7.81
CA HIS A 224 8.45 15.81 9.18
C HIS A 224 8.37 14.53 10.02
N GLN A 225 9.36 14.27 10.87
CA GLN A 225 9.28 13.13 11.79
C GLN A 225 8.12 13.29 12.79
N HIS A 226 7.93 14.52 13.28
CA HIS A 226 6.86 14.88 14.20
C HIS A 226 5.80 15.72 13.51
N HIS A 227 4.56 15.62 14.00
CA HIS A 227 3.45 16.45 13.59
C HIS A 227 3.80 17.93 13.72
N THR A 228 3.76 18.62 12.59
CA THR A 228 4.30 19.97 12.44
C THR A 228 3.31 20.88 11.74
N ALA A 229 3.09 22.06 12.30
CA ALA A 229 2.38 23.14 11.63
C ALA A 229 3.30 23.82 10.61
N GLY A 230 2.82 23.96 9.38
CA GLY A 230 3.58 24.53 8.27
C GLY A 230 2.69 25.30 7.29
N VAL A 231 3.31 25.82 6.24
CA VAL A 231 2.62 26.41 5.09
C VAL A 231 3.12 25.73 3.84
N LEU A 232 2.18 25.31 3.00
CA LEU A 232 2.42 24.73 1.69
C LEU A 232 2.23 25.80 0.62
N GLU A 233 3.21 25.94 -0.24
CA GLU A 233 3.12 26.62 -1.53
C GLU A 233 3.36 25.57 -2.61
N LEU A 234 2.34 25.32 -3.44
CA LEU A 234 2.35 24.31 -4.49
C LEU A 234 2.08 24.97 -5.84
N GLU A 235 3.05 24.87 -6.74
CA GLU A 235 2.94 25.35 -8.12
C GLU A 235 3.04 24.17 -9.08
N LEU A 236 2.13 24.11 -10.05
CA LEU A 236 2.08 23.07 -11.07
C LEU A 236 2.54 23.62 -12.41
N GLY A 237 3.51 22.94 -13.02
CA GLY A 237 3.94 23.19 -14.38
C GLY A 237 2.92 22.70 -15.42
N PRO A 238 3.07 23.12 -16.68
CA PRO A 238 2.20 22.65 -17.76
C PRO A 238 2.19 21.13 -17.88
N GLY A 239 1.01 20.53 -18.09
CA GLY A 239 0.85 19.08 -18.26
C GLY A 239 0.72 18.28 -16.98
N VAL A 240 0.79 18.92 -15.81
CA VAL A 240 0.53 18.30 -14.50
C VAL A 240 -0.83 18.72 -13.98
N GLU A 241 -1.61 17.74 -13.55
CA GLU A 241 -2.83 17.92 -12.79
C GLU A 241 -2.63 17.36 -11.38
N CYS A 242 -2.94 18.14 -10.34
CA CYS A 242 -3.02 17.62 -8.99
C CYS A 242 -4.44 17.14 -8.74
N LEU A 243 -4.58 15.84 -8.47
CA LEU A 243 -5.86 15.19 -8.16
C LEU A 243 -6.21 15.37 -6.67
N ALA A 244 -5.21 15.37 -5.79
CA ALA A 244 -5.37 15.58 -4.36
C ALA A 244 -4.07 16.02 -3.71
N THR A 245 -4.20 16.81 -2.65
CA THR A 245 -3.14 17.08 -1.69
C THR A 245 -3.49 16.37 -0.39
N CYS A 246 -2.68 15.37 -0.03
CA CYS A 246 -2.94 14.51 1.13
C CYS A 246 -1.99 14.81 2.28
N PHE A 247 -2.49 14.69 3.50
CA PHE A 247 -1.71 14.93 4.71
C PHE A 247 -1.64 13.67 5.55
N THR A 248 -0.43 13.21 5.81
CA THR A 248 -0.20 11.98 6.57
C THR A 248 0.18 12.30 8.01
N PRO A 249 -0.23 11.47 8.97
CA PRO A 249 0.12 11.67 10.37
C PRO A 249 1.63 11.69 10.59
N GLY A 250 2.05 12.38 11.64
CA GLY A 250 3.39 12.30 12.21
C GLY A 250 3.33 11.97 13.70
N LEU A 251 4.47 11.63 14.29
CA LEU A 251 4.55 11.41 15.72
C LEU A 251 4.15 12.68 16.47
N ALA A 252 3.50 12.53 17.61
CA ALA A 252 3.20 13.67 18.46
C ALA A 252 4.49 14.44 18.81
N PRO A 253 4.42 15.77 19.00
CA PRO A 253 5.55 16.56 19.43
C PRO A 253 6.18 15.98 20.71
N VAL A 254 7.50 16.09 20.83
CA VAL A 254 8.24 15.61 22.01
C VAL A 254 7.66 16.24 23.28
N GLY A 255 7.15 15.41 24.19
CA GLY A 255 6.52 15.83 25.45
C GLY A 255 5.00 16.00 25.43
N ALA A 256 4.33 15.63 24.33
CA ALA A 256 2.88 15.51 24.31
C ALA A 256 2.42 14.36 25.24
N GLU A 257 1.49 14.64 26.15
CA GLU A 257 0.83 13.62 26.97
C GLU A 257 -0.41 13.08 26.22
N PRO A 258 -0.74 11.78 26.35
CA PRO A 258 -2.03 11.27 25.90
C PRO A 258 -3.12 11.92 26.76
N ASP A 259 -4.00 12.71 26.15
CA ASP A 259 -5.11 13.50 26.74
C ASP A 259 -4.77 14.91 27.28
N ALA A 260 -4.44 15.84 26.38
CA ALA A 260 -4.60 17.28 26.60
C ALA A 260 -5.63 17.89 25.63
#